data_AF-A0A3L8SZ19-F1
#
_entry.id   AF-A0A3L8SZ19-F1
#
_cell.length_a   1.000
_cell.length_b   1.000
_cell.length_c   1.000
_cell.angle_alpha   90.00
_cell.angle_beta   90.00
_cell.angle_gamma   90.00
#
_symmetry.space_group_name_H-M   'P 1'
#
loop_
_entity.id
_entity.type
_entity.pdbx_description
1 polymer ?
#
loop_
_entity_poly.entity_id
_entity_poly.type
_entity_poly.pdbx_seq_one_letter_code
_entity_poly.pdbx_strand_id
1 'polypeptide(L)'
;MSMIFFACVVRVRDGLPLSASTDFHLSQDFLECRKRLKALSSILARYPSRGTARGRNLSIHFLSSGDIACMAICSSSYSTIMAFCFLEELRWEFAASYNTRSINSASRPYAFIEFDNTIQKVKHHFNSSPGSRAKASWERVEEELQLQPPVQLQLEATELLNGLSNGEHAGGRVEVVPTYRMQPVTPLGILSLVLNIMCGALNLIRGVHLAEYSFQEDHEGFGNVIAFFIPFLACVFQCYLYLFYSSARKVKTFLLLFCVCSCNIYLYGLRNLWQISFHIGVASLSSYQILARQLLEKQPDCGV
;
A
#
# COMPACT_ATOMS: atom_id res chain seq x y z
N MET A 1 -23.30 -14.33 -14.52
CA MET A 1 -23.45 -15.45 -13.56
C MET A 1 -23.45 -14.86 -12.16
N SER A 2 -24.30 -15.36 -11.27
CA SER A 2 -24.42 -14.90 -9.89
C SER A 2 -23.32 -15.53 -9.05
N MET A 3 -22.37 -14.73 -8.56
CA MET A 3 -21.21 -15.24 -7.81
C MET A 3 -20.63 -14.25 -6.81
N ILE A 4 -19.88 -14.79 -5.84
CA ILE A 4 -18.99 -14.07 -4.94
C ILE A 4 -17.62 -13.96 -5.60
N PHE A 5 -17.15 -12.73 -5.82
CA PHE A 5 -15.87 -12.44 -6.48
C PHE A 5 -14.71 -12.30 -5.51
N PHE A 6 -14.96 -11.68 -4.36
CA PHE A 6 -13.92 -11.34 -3.39
C PHE A 6 -14.47 -11.38 -1.99
N ALA A 7 -13.63 -11.77 -1.04
CA ALA A 7 -13.96 -11.69 0.37
C ALA A 7 -12.73 -11.31 1.19
N CYS A 8 -12.96 -10.63 2.31
CA CYS A 8 -11.90 -10.28 3.25
C CYS A 8 -12.42 -10.21 4.68
N VAL A 9 -11.48 -10.33 5.61
CA VAL A 9 -11.69 -10.09 7.03
C VAL A 9 -10.87 -8.85 7.40
N VAL A 10 -11.52 -7.89 8.05
CA VAL A 10 -10.92 -6.62 8.47
C VAL A 10 -11.15 -6.42 9.96
N ARG A 11 -10.32 -5.60 10.59
CA ARG A 11 -10.54 -5.13 11.96
C ARG A 11 -11.46 -3.91 11.95
N VAL A 12 -12.51 -3.92 12.76
CA VAL A 12 -13.58 -2.91 12.73
C VAL A 12 -13.08 -1.52 13.10
N ARG A 13 -12.18 -1.43 14.08
CA ARG A 13 -11.74 -0.15 14.68
C ARG A 13 -11.01 0.78 13.70
N ASP A 14 -10.28 0.22 12.75
CA ASP A 14 -9.36 0.94 11.85
C ASP A 14 -9.41 0.47 10.40
N GLY A 15 -10.21 -0.55 10.09
CA GLY A 15 -10.29 -1.15 8.76
C GLY A 15 -9.04 -1.91 8.34
N LEU A 16 -8.14 -2.28 9.27
CA LEU A 16 -6.91 -3.01 8.95
C LEU A 16 -7.30 -4.36 8.30
N PRO A 17 -6.84 -4.66 7.07
CA PRO A 17 -7.10 -5.96 6.46
C PRO A 17 -6.33 -7.05 7.21
N LEU A 18 -7.04 -8.06 7.69
CA LEU A 18 -6.49 -9.20 8.42
C LEU A 18 -6.17 -10.36 7.47
N SER A 19 -7.09 -10.64 6.56
CA SER A 19 -6.93 -11.63 5.48
C SER A 19 -7.88 -11.31 4.32
N ALA A 20 -7.58 -11.80 3.11
CA ALA A 20 -8.43 -11.59 1.94
C ALA A 20 -8.18 -12.64 0.86
N SER A 21 -9.17 -12.85 -0.01
CA SER A 21 -9.05 -13.72 -1.15
C SER A 21 -8.09 -13.15 -2.21
N THR A 22 -7.26 -14.02 -2.79
CA THR A 22 -6.21 -13.65 -3.77
C THR A 22 -6.66 -13.67 -5.24
N ASP A 23 -7.97 -13.60 -5.49
CA ASP A 23 -8.52 -13.71 -6.84
C ASP A 23 -8.13 -12.54 -7.74
N PHE A 24 -7.74 -12.86 -8.97
CA PHE A 24 -7.37 -11.86 -9.96
C PHE A 24 -8.57 -11.52 -10.85
N HIS A 25 -9.11 -10.32 -10.68
CA HIS A 25 -10.17 -9.77 -11.53
C HIS A 25 -9.72 -8.42 -12.12
N LEU A 26 -9.70 -8.33 -13.45
CA LEU A 26 -9.23 -7.16 -14.19
C LEU A 26 -10.33 -6.16 -14.57
N SER A 27 -11.60 -6.45 -14.29
CA SER A 27 -12.68 -5.54 -14.67
C SER A 27 -12.58 -4.21 -13.90
N GLN A 28 -12.75 -3.10 -14.62
CA GLN A 28 -12.70 -1.76 -14.04
C GLN A 28 -13.73 -1.58 -12.92
N ASP A 29 -14.95 -2.08 -13.14
CA ASP A 29 -16.03 -2.11 -12.14
C ASP A 29 -15.61 -2.81 -10.84
N PHE A 30 -14.92 -3.94 -10.94
CA PHE A 30 -14.45 -4.68 -9.77
C PHE A 30 -13.36 -3.92 -9.03
N LEU A 31 -12.40 -3.34 -9.76
CA LEU A 31 -11.32 -2.56 -9.15
C LEU A 31 -11.87 -1.31 -8.43
N GLU A 32 -12.89 -0.67 -8.99
CA GLU A 32 -13.59 0.44 -8.34
C GLU A 32 -14.38 -0.03 -7.11
N CYS A 33 -15.12 -1.13 -7.22
CA CYS A 33 -15.84 -1.73 -6.11
C CYS A 33 -14.88 -2.10 -4.95
N ARG A 34 -13.70 -2.64 -5.26
CA ARG A 34 -12.65 -2.95 -4.27
C ARG A 34 -12.10 -1.71 -3.58
N LYS A 35 -11.96 -0.59 -4.29
CA LYS A 35 -11.58 0.70 -3.67
C LYS A 35 -12.66 1.18 -2.70
N ARG A 36 -13.93 1.08 -3.09
CA ARG A 36 -15.08 1.45 -2.25
C ARG A 36 -15.21 0.55 -1.03
N LEU A 37 -14.96 -0.76 -1.18
CA LEU A 37 -14.88 -1.70 -0.06
C LEU A 37 -13.81 -1.29 0.95
N LYS A 38 -12.62 -0.89 0.48
CA LYS A 38 -11.54 -0.41 1.35
C LYS A 38 -11.91 0.91 2.07
N ALA A 39 -12.61 1.82 1.39
CA ALA A 39 -13.09 3.04 2.05
C ALA A 39 -14.11 2.69 3.14
N LEU A 40 -15.08 1.83 2.82
CA LEU A 40 -16.09 1.36 3.75
C LEU A 40 -15.46 0.66 4.97
N SER A 41 -14.45 -0.19 4.77
CA SER A 41 -13.78 -0.91 5.86
C SER A 41 -13.19 0.02 6.92
N SER A 42 -12.73 1.22 6.53
CA SER A 42 -12.15 2.21 7.46
C SER A 42 -13.17 2.92 8.35
N ILE A 43 -14.46 2.87 7.98
CA ILE A 43 -15.54 3.56 8.71
C ILE A 43 -16.61 2.59 9.25
N LEU A 44 -16.36 1.28 9.22
CA LEU A 44 -17.30 0.25 9.68
C LEU A 44 -17.77 0.45 11.12
N ALA A 45 -16.93 0.98 12.00
CA ALA A 45 -17.29 1.27 13.39
C ALA A 45 -18.46 2.25 13.55
N ARG A 46 -18.82 3.01 12.49
CA ARG A 46 -19.93 3.97 12.48
C ARG A 46 -21.24 3.36 12.00
N TYR A 47 -21.21 2.16 11.45
CA TYR A 47 -22.38 1.48 10.92
C TYR A 47 -22.82 0.34 11.84
N PRO A 48 -24.09 -0.10 11.76
CA PRO A 48 -24.56 -1.30 12.45
C PRO A 48 -23.78 -2.54 12.05
N SER A 49 -24.04 -3.65 12.74
CA SER A 49 -23.35 -4.92 12.52
C SER A 49 -23.51 -5.49 11.10
N ARG A 50 -24.53 -5.08 10.34
CA ARG A 50 -24.79 -5.59 8.99
C ARG A 50 -25.14 -4.47 8.04
N GLY A 51 -24.64 -4.57 6.81
CA GLY A 51 -25.02 -3.65 5.76
C GLY A 51 -24.75 -4.19 4.36
N THR A 52 -25.45 -3.60 3.41
CA THR A 52 -25.30 -3.88 1.98
C THR A 52 -25.14 -2.55 1.27
N ALA A 53 -23.99 -2.38 0.63
CA ALA A 53 -23.77 -1.27 -0.27
C ALA A 53 -24.04 -1.77 -1.70
N ARG A 54 -25.06 -1.21 -2.37
CA ARG A 54 -25.45 -1.62 -3.74
C ARG A 54 -24.79 -0.74 -4.80
N GLY A 55 -24.15 -1.38 -5.79
CA GLY A 55 -23.66 -0.75 -7.01
C GLY A 55 -24.46 -1.23 -8.23
N ARG A 56 -24.01 -0.86 -9.44
CA ARG A 56 -24.68 -1.27 -10.68
C ARG A 56 -24.59 -2.78 -10.91
N ASN A 57 -23.36 -3.28 -11.09
CA ASN A 57 -23.10 -4.70 -11.41
C ASN A 57 -22.64 -5.52 -10.19
N LEU A 58 -22.15 -4.83 -9.17
CA LEU A 58 -21.56 -5.42 -7.97
C LEU A 58 -22.17 -4.81 -6.72
N SER A 59 -22.25 -5.61 -5.68
CA SER A 59 -22.68 -5.22 -4.33
C SER A 59 -21.60 -5.60 -3.32
N ILE A 60 -21.51 -4.82 -2.26
CA ILE A 60 -20.65 -5.09 -1.11
C ILE A 60 -21.55 -5.45 0.06
N HIS A 61 -21.32 -6.60 0.67
CA HIS A 61 -21.98 -7.00 1.91
C HIS A 61 -20.95 -7.03 3.04
N PHE A 62 -21.34 -6.61 4.24
CA PHE A 62 -20.49 -6.70 5.41
C PHE A 62 -21.26 -7.18 6.64
N LEU A 63 -20.54 -7.89 7.50
CA LEU A 63 -20.99 -8.42 8.78
C LEU A 63 -19.89 -8.18 9.83
N SER A 64 -20.16 -7.29 10.77
CA SER A 64 -19.30 -6.98 11.92
C SER A 64 -19.72 -7.77 13.15
N SER A 65 -18.75 -8.33 13.87
CA SER A 65 -18.94 -9.04 15.12
C SER A 65 -17.72 -8.86 16.02
N GLY A 66 -17.92 -8.17 17.15
CA GLY A 66 -16.83 -7.75 18.02
C GLY A 66 -15.82 -6.86 17.28
N ASP A 67 -14.54 -7.25 17.35
CA ASP A 67 -13.43 -6.47 16.78
C ASP A 67 -13.20 -6.71 15.28
N ILE A 68 -13.92 -7.66 14.65
CA ILE A 68 -13.72 -8.03 13.24
C ILE A 68 -14.99 -7.82 12.40
N ALA A 69 -14.78 -7.64 11.11
CA ALA A 69 -15.84 -7.70 10.12
C ALA A 69 -15.43 -8.53 8.92
N CYS A 70 -16.35 -9.36 8.45
CA CYS A 70 -16.24 -10.06 7.18
C CYS A 70 -16.92 -9.21 6.11
N MET A 71 -16.29 -9.03 4.95
CA MET A 71 -16.82 -8.30 3.82
C MET A 71 -16.70 -9.11 2.54
N ALA A 72 -17.67 -8.98 1.63
CA ALA A 72 -17.68 -9.66 0.34
C ALA A 72 -18.11 -8.74 -0.80
N ILE A 73 -17.55 -8.94 -1.99
CA ILE A 73 -18.01 -8.36 -3.25
C ILE A 73 -18.74 -9.46 -4.03
N CYS A 74 -20.01 -9.22 -4.32
CA CYS A 74 -20.88 -10.15 -5.02
C CYS A 74 -21.45 -9.52 -6.29
N SER A 75 -21.87 -10.33 -7.27
CA SER A 75 -22.75 -9.85 -8.33
C SER A 75 -24.01 -9.24 -7.73
N SER A 76 -24.56 -8.17 -8.32
CA SER A 76 -25.83 -7.58 -7.83
C SER A 76 -27.01 -8.55 -7.88
N SER A 77 -26.93 -9.61 -8.70
CA SER A 77 -27.91 -10.71 -8.77
C SER A 77 -27.66 -11.85 -7.77
N TYR A 78 -26.66 -11.72 -6.89
CA TYR A 78 -26.41 -12.71 -5.84
C TYR A 78 -27.40 -12.53 -4.69
N SER A 79 -27.91 -13.66 -4.17
CA SER A 79 -28.88 -13.64 -3.07
C SER A 79 -28.23 -12.98 -1.85
N THR A 80 -28.87 -11.94 -1.32
CA THR A 80 -28.40 -11.24 -0.12
C THR A 80 -28.36 -12.20 1.08
N ILE A 81 -29.34 -13.09 1.22
CA ILE A 81 -29.37 -14.11 2.27
C ILE A 81 -28.14 -15.03 2.15
N MET A 82 -27.82 -15.48 0.93
CA MET A 82 -26.63 -16.31 0.70
C MET A 82 -25.33 -15.56 0.99
N ALA A 83 -25.26 -14.27 0.67
CA ALA A 83 -24.10 -13.45 1.00
C ALA A 83 -23.89 -13.37 2.52
N PHE A 84 -24.96 -13.17 3.29
CA PHE A 84 -24.86 -13.15 4.75
C PHE A 84 -24.57 -14.54 5.35
N CYS A 85 -25.12 -15.62 4.78
CA CYS A 85 -24.75 -16.98 5.16
C CYS A 85 -23.25 -17.24 4.96
N PHE A 86 -22.70 -16.79 3.83
CA PHE A 86 -21.27 -16.87 3.53
C PHE A 86 -20.43 -16.08 4.55
N LEU A 87 -20.83 -14.85 4.87
CA LEU A 87 -20.13 -14.01 5.84
C LEU A 87 -20.17 -14.58 7.26
N GLU A 88 -21.29 -15.18 7.69
CA GLU A 88 -21.40 -15.86 8.98
C GLU A 88 -20.48 -17.09 9.06
N GLU A 89 -20.38 -17.88 7.98
CA GLU A 89 -19.46 -19.03 7.93
C GLU A 89 -18.01 -18.58 8.03
N LEU A 90 -17.60 -17.55 7.27
CA LEU A 90 -16.26 -16.97 7.39
C LEU A 90 -15.97 -16.45 8.79
N ARG A 91 -16.94 -15.78 9.42
CA ARG A 91 -16.80 -15.25 10.78
C ARG A 91 -16.56 -16.36 11.78
N TRP A 92 -17.32 -17.45 11.71
CA TRP A 92 -17.15 -18.61 12.59
C TRP A 92 -15.79 -19.27 12.42
N GLU A 93 -15.39 -19.54 11.18
CA GLU A 93 -14.08 -20.15 10.87
C GLU A 93 -12.92 -19.27 11.33
N PHE A 94 -13.02 -17.94 11.16
CA PHE A 94 -11.98 -17.01 11.60
C PHE A 94 -11.89 -16.95 13.14
N ALA A 95 -13.03 -16.89 13.83
CA ALA A 95 -13.08 -16.89 15.29
C ALA A 95 -12.60 -18.22 15.90
N ALA A 96 -12.79 -19.35 15.19
CA ALA A 96 -12.25 -20.65 15.59
C ALA A 96 -10.74 -20.75 15.37
N SER A 97 -10.21 -20.06 14.36
CA SER A 97 -8.79 -20.13 13.97
C SER A 97 -7.90 -19.19 14.78
N TYR A 98 -8.41 -18.01 15.18
CA TYR A 98 -7.60 -16.94 15.77
C TYR A 98 -8.23 -16.35 17.03
N ASN A 99 -7.37 -16.07 18.02
CA ASN A 99 -7.81 -15.44 19.26
C ASN A 99 -7.86 -13.91 19.16
N THR A 100 -8.74 -13.30 19.96
CA THR A 100 -8.96 -11.84 20.03
C THR A 100 -7.69 -11.04 20.35
N ARG A 101 -6.79 -11.59 21.18
CA ARG A 101 -5.55 -10.90 21.55
C ARG A 101 -4.65 -10.70 20.34
N SER A 102 -4.46 -11.74 19.53
CA SER A 102 -3.63 -11.69 18.32
C SER A 102 -4.18 -10.70 17.30
N ILE A 103 -5.50 -10.69 17.11
CA ILE A 103 -6.22 -9.77 16.22
C ILE A 103 -6.00 -8.31 16.65
N ASN A 104 -6.10 -8.04 17.96
CA ASN A 104 -5.95 -6.69 18.50
C ASN A 104 -4.50 -6.19 18.49
N SER A 105 -3.53 -7.10 18.60
CA SER A 105 -2.10 -6.76 18.50
C SER A 105 -1.58 -6.61 17.06
N ALA A 106 -2.34 -7.06 16.05
CA ALA A 106 -1.90 -7.00 14.66
C ALA A 106 -1.70 -5.55 14.20
N SER A 107 -0.53 -5.26 13.65
CA SER A 107 -0.18 -3.94 13.10
C SER A 107 0.11 -3.97 11.60
N ARG A 108 0.41 -5.15 11.05
CA ARG A 108 0.72 -5.34 9.63
C ARG A 108 -0.54 -5.71 8.85
N PRO A 109 -0.78 -5.12 7.67
CA PRO A 109 -1.79 -5.59 6.74
C PRO A 109 -1.58 -7.07 6.40
N TYR A 110 -2.68 -7.83 6.34
CA TYR A 110 -2.72 -9.26 6.03
C TYR A 110 -1.90 -10.13 7.00
N ALA A 111 -1.90 -9.78 8.29
CA ALA A 111 -1.21 -10.56 9.33
C ALA A 111 -1.68 -12.02 9.43
N PHE A 112 -2.87 -12.35 8.90
CA PHE A 112 -3.49 -13.67 8.91
C PHE A 112 -3.70 -14.20 7.49
N ILE A 113 -2.69 -14.02 6.62
CA ILE A 113 -2.76 -14.37 5.19
C ILE A 113 -3.08 -15.86 4.94
N GLU A 114 -2.68 -16.76 5.84
CA GLU A 114 -2.94 -18.20 5.74
C GLU A 114 -4.44 -18.54 5.73
N PHE A 115 -5.28 -17.65 6.27
CA PHE A 115 -6.74 -17.80 6.26
C PHE A 115 -7.35 -17.68 4.84
N ASP A 116 -6.61 -17.18 3.85
CA ASP A 116 -7.04 -17.17 2.44
C ASP A 116 -7.49 -18.58 1.99
N ASN A 117 -6.79 -19.63 2.41
CA ASN A 117 -7.17 -21.02 2.10
C ASN A 117 -8.61 -21.35 2.54
N THR A 118 -8.99 -20.91 3.74
CA THR A 118 -10.35 -21.06 4.25
C THR A 118 -11.34 -20.20 3.49
N ILE A 119 -10.98 -18.94 3.21
CA ILE A 119 -11.83 -18.05 2.39
C ILE A 119 -12.12 -18.68 1.04
N GLN A 120 -11.11 -19.19 0.34
CA GLN A 120 -11.25 -19.83 -0.97
C GLN A 120 -12.12 -21.08 -0.90
N LYS A 121 -11.92 -21.94 0.11
CA LYS A 121 -12.73 -23.15 0.30
C LYS A 121 -14.21 -22.82 0.50
N VAL A 122 -14.52 -21.89 1.40
CA VAL A 122 -15.90 -21.47 1.68
C VAL A 122 -16.50 -20.77 0.46
N LYS A 123 -15.76 -19.86 -0.20
CA LYS A 123 -16.23 -19.15 -1.40
C LYS A 123 -16.55 -20.12 -2.54
N HIS A 124 -15.70 -21.12 -2.76
CA HIS A 124 -15.94 -22.16 -3.76
C HIS A 124 -17.23 -22.93 -3.48
N HIS A 125 -17.46 -23.31 -2.22
CA HIS A 125 -18.70 -23.98 -1.82
C HIS A 125 -19.95 -23.16 -2.15
N PHE A 126 -19.95 -21.87 -1.79
CA PHE A 126 -21.08 -20.96 -2.02
C PHE A 126 -21.31 -20.57 -3.49
N ASN A 127 -20.27 -20.65 -4.32
CA ASN A 127 -20.38 -20.40 -5.77
C ASN A 127 -20.75 -21.66 -6.57
N SER A 128 -20.41 -22.86 -6.10
CA SER A 128 -20.58 -24.11 -6.87
C SER A 128 -21.74 -24.98 -6.40
N SER A 129 -22.09 -24.97 -5.10
CA SER A 129 -23.18 -25.79 -4.57
C SER A 129 -23.79 -25.17 -3.30
N PRO A 130 -24.60 -24.10 -3.44
CA PRO A 130 -25.17 -23.39 -2.30
C PRO A 130 -26.19 -24.19 -1.49
N GLY A 131 -26.64 -25.38 -1.93
CA GLY A 131 -27.84 -26.04 -1.39
C GLY A 131 -27.65 -26.99 -0.19
N SER A 132 -26.44 -27.50 0.09
CA SER A 132 -26.27 -28.63 1.04
C SER A 132 -26.02 -28.22 2.49
N ARG A 133 -25.11 -27.25 2.73
CA ARG A 133 -24.81 -26.72 4.08
C ARG A 133 -25.60 -25.46 4.44
N ALA A 134 -26.08 -24.74 3.42
CA ALA A 134 -26.71 -23.45 3.62
C ALA A 134 -28.15 -23.52 4.10
N LYS A 135 -28.90 -24.63 3.94
CA LYS A 135 -30.34 -24.62 4.22
C LYS A 135 -30.69 -24.30 5.69
N ALA A 136 -29.98 -24.89 6.66
CA ALA A 136 -30.18 -24.58 8.07
C ALA A 136 -29.63 -23.20 8.48
N SER A 137 -28.53 -22.76 7.86
CA SER A 137 -27.98 -21.41 8.06
C SER A 137 -28.90 -20.34 7.45
N TRP A 138 -29.52 -20.65 6.32
CA TRP A 138 -30.41 -19.81 5.54
C TRP A 138 -31.62 -19.42 6.37
N GLU A 139 -32.36 -20.38 6.93
CA GLU A 139 -33.60 -20.09 7.67
C GLU A 139 -33.33 -19.13 8.83
N ARG A 140 -32.25 -19.37 9.57
CA ARG A 140 -31.82 -18.50 10.67
C ARG A 140 -31.40 -17.11 10.19
N VAL A 141 -30.59 -17.02 9.15
CA VAL A 141 -30.12 -15.73 8.59
C VAL A 141 -31.28 -14.96 7.97
N GLU A 142 -32.22 -15.64 7.31
CA GLU A 142 -33.41 -15.03 6.74
C GLU A 142 -34.31 -14.43 7.83
N GLU A 143 -34.62 -15.19 8.89
CA GLU A 143 -35.36 -14.69 10.05
C GLU A 143 -34.66 -13.46 10.67
N GLU A 144 -33.35 -13.54 10.85
CA GLU A 144 -32.57 -12.45 11.42
C GLU A 144 -32.54 -11.20 10.54
N LEU A 145 -32.47 -11.36 9.21
CA LEU A 145 -32.53 -10.24 8.26
C LEU A 145 -33.95 -9.64 8.14
N GLN A 146 -35.00 -10.41 8.39
CA GLN A 146 -36.37 -9.90 8.48
C GLN A 146 -36.55 -9.05 9.75
N LEU A 147 -36.00 -9.49 10.87
CA LEU A 147 -36.04 -8.77 12.14
C LEU A 147 -35.14 -7.52 12.13
N GLN A 148 -33.95 -7.62 11.54
CA GLN A 148 -32.94 -6.57 11.47
C GLN A 148 -32.37 -6.47 10.05
N PRO A 149 -33.03 -5.70 9.17
CA PRO A 149 -32.58 -5.58 7.80
C PRO A 149 -31.21 -4.90 7.72
N PRO A 150 -30.34 -5.33 6.78
CA PRO A 150 -29.02 -4.75 6.63
C PRO A 150 -29.17 -3.31 6.15
N VAL A 151 -28.38 -2.40 6.75
CA VAL A 151 -28.37 -0.99 6.34
C VAL A 151 -28.03 -0.92 4.86
N GLN A 152 -28.88 -0.24 4.09
CA GLN A 152 -28.65 -0.01 2.67
C GLN A 152 -27.78 1.23 2.50
N LEU A 153 -26.62 1.06 1.90
CA LEU A 153 -25.71 2.15 1.57
C LEU A 153 -25.73 2.34 0.04
N GLN A 154 -25.80 3.59 -0.41
CA GLN A 154 -25.55 3.88 -1.83
C GLN A 154 -24.04 3.98 -2.05
N LEU A 155 -23.50 3.28 -3.05
CA LEU A 155 -22.08 3.35 -3.43
C LEU A 155 -21.73 4.66 -4.16
N GLU A 156 -22.28 5.80 -3.73
CA GLU A 156 -21.86 7.10 -4.27
C GLU A 156 -20.61 7.58 -3.53
N ALA A 157 -19.54 7.84 -4.29
CA ALA A 157 -18.19 8.09 -3.80
C ALA A 157 -18.09 9.30 -2.85
N THR A 158 -19.07 10.21 -2.90
CA THR A 158 -19.04 11.52 -2.26
C THR A 158 -19.31 11.43 -0.74
N GLU A 159 -20.16 10.51 -0.29
CA GLU A 159 -20.55 10.41 1.14
C GLU A 159 -19.54 9.62 1.98
N LEU A 160 -18.98 8.54 1.42
CA LEU A 160 -17.95 7.70 2.06
C LEU A 160 -16.61 8.42 2.25
N LEU A 161 -16.29 9.41 1.39
CA LEU A 161 -15.12 10.27 1.52
C LEU A 161 -15.35 11.47 2.45
N ASN A 162 -16.54 12.10 2.43
CA ASN A 162 -16.84 13.22 3.32
C ASN A 162 -16.98 12.82 4.80
N GLY A 163 -17.28 11.54 5.08
CA GLY A 163 -17.22 11.02 6.46
C GLY A 163 -15.83 11.12 7.10
N LEU A 164 -14.75 11.25 6.31
CA LEU A 164 -13.39 11.44 6.81
C LEU A 164 -13.04 12.90 7.11
N SER A 165 -13.79 13.88 6.59
CA SER A 165 -13.48 15.31 6.78
C SER A 165 -14.22 15.99 7.93
N ASN A 166 -15.39 15.47 8.35
CA ASN A 166 -16.25 16.15 9.34
C ASN A 166 -16.22 15.53 10.76
N GLY A 167 -15.09 14.98 11.20
CA GLY A 167 -14.92 14.47 12.56
C GLY A 167 -13.98 15.32 13.41
N GLU A 168 -14.53 16.29 14.14
CA GLU A 168 -13.80 17.10 15.12
C GLU A 168 -13.45 16.28 16.38
N HIS A 169 -12.15 16.31 16.72
CA HIS A 169 -11.54 16.13 18.04
C HIS A 169 -11.83 14.87 18.91
N ALA A 170 -11.05 13.80 18.68
CA ALA A 170 -10.37 13.07 19.75
C ALA A 170 -9.15 12.31 19.17
N GLY A 171 -7.98 12.46 19.79
CA GLY A 171 -6.68 12.08 19.26
C GLY A 171 -6.49 10.58 18.98
N GLY A 172 -5.88 10.28 17.84
CA GLY A 172 -5.47 8.94 17.42
C GLY A 172 -5.14 8.92 15.93
N ARG A 173 -3.92 9.33 15.59
CA ARG A 173 -3.41 9.53 14.23
C ARG A 173 -3.42 8.19 13.44
N VAL A 174 -4.50 7.90 12.71
CA VAL A 174 -4.49 6.89 11.64
C VAL A 174 -4.01 7.59 10.38
N GLU A 175 -2.71 7.49 10.13
CA GLU A 175 -2.08 7.94 8.89
C GLU A 175 -2.58 7.04 7.75
N VAL A 176 -3.61 7.49 7.04
CA VAL A 176 -4.05 6.89 5.78
C VAL A 176 -2.89 7.05 4.81
N VAL A 177 -2.06 6.01 4.68
CA VAL A 177 -0.96 5.98 3.70
C VAL A 177 -1.55 6.14 2.31
N PRO A 178 -1.36 7.28 1.63
CA PRO A 178 -1.77 7.42 0.26
C PRO A 178 -0.89 6.47 -0.54
N THR A 179 -1.49 5.61 -1.36
CA THR A 179 -0.72 4.86 -2.37
C THR A 179 -0.26 5.86 -3.42
N TYR A 180 0.81 6.58 -3.11
CA TYR A 180 1.50 7.48 -4.02
C TYR A 180 2.11 6.64 -5.14
N ARG A 181 1.55 6.73 -6.34
CA ARG A 181 2.23 6.23 -7.54
C ARG A 181 3.02 7.39 -8.13
N MET A 182 4.34 7.25 -8.18
CA MET A 182 5.19 8.26 -8.81
C MET A 182 4.87 8.32 -10.31
N GLN A 183 4.83 9.53 -10.89
CA GLN A 183 4.62 9.72 -12.33
C GLN A 183 5.63 8.89 -13.15
N PRO A 184 5.28 8.31 -14.31
CA PRO A 184 6.24 7.57 -15.14
C PRO A 184 7.54 8.34 -15.36
N VAL A 185 8.64 7.59 -15.45
CA VAL A 185 9.99 8.16 -15.57
C VAL A 185 10.11 8.90 -16.91
N THR A 186 10.52 10.18 -16.86
CA THR A 186 10.74 10.98 -18.07
C THR A 186 12.07 10.59 -18.73
N PRO A 187 12.26 10.80 -20.06
CA PRO A 187 13.54 10.51 -20.72
C PRO A 187 14.73 11.23 -20.07
N LEU A 188 14.53 12.48 -19.62
CA LEU A 188 15.53 13.26 -18.87
C LEU A 188 15.82 12.65 -17.50
N GLY A 189 14.82 12.02 -16.88
CA GLY A 189 14.95 11.23 -15.66
C GLY A 189 15.77 9.95 -15.85
N ILE A 190 15.56 9.23 -16.96
CA ILE A 190 16.38 8.06 -17.32
C ILE A 190 17.84 8.48 -17.52
N LEU A 191 18.08 9.56 -18.27
CA LEU A 191 19.43 10.10 -18.46
C LEU A 191 20.09 10.46 -17.13
N SER A 192 19.37 11.16 -16.25
CA SER A 192 19.86 11.49 -14.91
C SER A 192 20.19 10.25 -14.08
N LEU A 193 19.36 9.20 -14.15
CA LEU A 193 19.58 7.94 -13.43
C LEU A 193 20.84 7.23 -13.92
N VAL A 194 21.03 7.13 -15.24
CA VAL A 194 22.21 6.51 -15.84
C VAL A 194 23.49 7.26 -15.45
N LEU A 195 23.49 8.59 -15.57
CA LEU A 195 24.64 9.41 -15.17
C LEU A 195 24.97 9.29 -13.68
N ASN A 196 23.95 9.18 -12.82
CA ASN A 196 24.15 9.05 -11.38
C ASN A 196 24.71 7.66 -11.00
N ILE A 197 24.24 6.60 -11.65
CA ILE A 197 24.81 5.25 -11.50
C ILE A 197 26.26 5.22 -11.96
N MET A 198 26.57 5.85 -13.10
CA MET A 198 27.95 5.95 -13.59
C MET A 198 28.84 6.70 -12.59
N CYS A 199 28.38 7.83 -12.03
CA CYS A 199 29.10 8.55 -11.00
C CYS A 199 29.36 7.70 -9.76
N GLY A 200 28.35 6.94 -9.31
CA GLY A 200 28.49 5.98 -8.21
C GLY A 200 29.57 4.93 -8.50
N ALA A 201 29.54 4.32 -9.68
CA ALA A 201 30.53 3.31 -10.08
C ALA A 201 31.96 3.89 -10.13
N LEU A 202 32.15 5.09 -10.68
CA LEU A 202 33.46 5.76 -10.70
C LEU A 202 33.97 6.07 -9.29
N ASN A 203 33.09 6.51 -8.39
CA ASN A 203 33.42 6.74 -6.99
C ASN A 203 33.83 5.43 -6.29
N LEU A 204 33.12 4.34 -6.54
CA LEU A 204 33.42 3.02 -5.99
C LEU A 204 34.76 2.48 -6.48
N ILE A 205 35.01 2.50 -7.80
CA ILE A 205 36.25 2.01 -8.40
C ILE A 205 37.46 2.76 -7.83
N ARG A 206 37.40 4.10 -7.78
CA ARG A 206 38.49 4.91 -7.20
C ARG A 206 38.63 4.71 -5.70
N GLY A 207 37.52 4.57 -4.97
CA GLY A 207 37.54 4.31 -3.54
C GLY A 207 38.19 2.97 -3.19
N VAL A 208 37.88 1.90 -3.94
CA VAL A 208 38.46 0.57 -3.76
C VAL A 208 39.95 0.56 -4.10
N HIS A 209 40.34 1.15 -5.23
CA HIS A 209 41.76 1.26 -5.60
C HIS A 209 42.58 2.02 -4.55
N LEU A 210 42.03 3.12 -4.03
CA LEU A 210 42.70 3.91 -2.99
C LEU A 210 42.71 3.18 -1.64
N ALA A 211 41.67 2.40 -1.33
CA ALA A 211 41.62 1.59 -0.12
C ALA A 211 42.71 0.52 -0.15
N GLU A 212 42.84 -0.22 -1.25
CA GLU A 212 43.87 -1.25 -1.44
C GLU A 212 45.27 -0.68 -1.23
N TYR A 213 45.56 0.49 -1.82
CA TYR A 213 46.82 1.20 -1.60
C TYR A 213 47.01 1.65 -0.14
N SER A 214 45.96 2.23 0.47
CA SER A 214 46.02 2.75 1.85
C SER A 214 46.14 1.66 2.92
N PHE A 215 45.73 0.43 2.62
CA PHE A 215 45.94 -0.72 3.51
C PHE A 215 47.39 -1.22 3.49
N GLN A 216 48.15 -0.84 2.46
CA GLN A 216 49.55 -1.24 2.29
C GLN A 216 50.53 -0.23 2.90
N GLU A 217 50.13 1.04 3.08
CA GLU A 217 50.94 2.10 3.69
C GLU A 217 50.19 2.76 4.88
N ASP A 218 50.61 2.45 6.12
CA ASP A 218 50.35 3.09 7.44
C ASP A 218 49.27 4.20 7.56
N HIS A 219 48.01 3.91 7.17
CA HIS A 219 46.77 4.62 7.54
C HIS A 219 46.62 6.12 7.20
N GLU A 220 47.58 6.79 6.56
CA GLU A 220 47.48 8.23 6.24
C GLU A 220 46.41 8.57 5.17
N GLY A 221 45.91 7.58 4.42
CA GLY A 221 44.97 7.77 3.30
C GLY A 221 43.47 7.54 3.61
N PHE A 222 43.12 7.09 4.82
CA PHE A 222 41.76 6.58 5.11
C PHE A 222 40.66 7.63 4.94
N GLY A 223 40.95 8.91 5.23
CA GLY A 223 40.00 10.01 5.02
C GLY A 223 39.60 10.20 3.55
N ASN A 224 40.55 10.00 2.64
CA ASN A 224 40.29 10.09 1.20
C ASN A 224 39.43 8.91 0.73
N VAL A 225 39.70 7.70 1.24
CA VAL A 225 38.89 6.51 0.96
C VAL A 225 37.43 6.75 1.37
N ILE A 226 37.19 7.22 2.59
CA ILE A 226 35.84 7.57 3.06
C ILE A 226 35.19 8.61 2.14
N ALA A 227 35.94 9.63 1.72
CA ALA A 227 35.44 10.68 0.83
C ALA A 227 35.08 10.18 -0.58
N PHE A 228 35.56 9.01 -1.03
CA PHE A 228 35.07 8.33 -2.24
C PHE A 228 33.82 7.48 -1.98
N PHE A 229 33.73 6.82 -0.84
CA PHE A 229 32.57 5.96 -0.50
C PHE A 229 31.31 6.75 -0.13
N ILE A 230 31.43 7.91 0.52
CA ILE A 230 30.26 8.73 0.89
C ILE A 230 29.48 9.18 -0.37
N PRO A 231 30.10 9.76 -1.41
CA PRO A 231 29.42 10.07 -2.67
C PRO A 231 28.84 8.85 -3.38
N PHE A 232 29.50 7.70 -3.34
CA PHE A 232 28.96 6.45 -3.90
C PHE A 232 27.62 6.09 -3.24
N LEU A 233 27.59 6.02 -1.91
CA LEU A 233 26.36 5.74 -1.17
C LEU A 233 25.31 6.82 -1.43
N ALA A 234 25.72 8.09 -1.50
CA ALA A 234 24.82 9.19 -1.77
C ALA A 234 24.16 9.09 -3.17
N CYS A 235 24.91 8.69 -4.20
CA CYS A 235 24.38 8.41 -5.53
C CYS A 235 23.35 7.27 -5.51
N VAL A 236 23.62 6.18 -4.79
CA VAL A 236 22.67 5.07 -4.62
C VAL A 236 21.39 5.53 -3.94
N PHE A 237 21.50 6.32 -2.87
CA PHE A 237 20.33 6.87 -2.16
C PHE A 237 19.56 7.88 -3.01
N GLN A 238 20.22 8.69 -3.84
CA GLN A 238 19.55 9.57 -4.81
C GLN A 238 18.75 8.77 -5.84
N CYS A 239 19.31 7.69 -6.40
CA CYS A 239 18.58 6.78 -7.29
C CYS A 239 17.37 6.16 -6.58
N TYR A 240 17.54 5.72 -5.32
CA TYR A 240 16.44 5.19 -4.51
C TYR A 240 15.33 6.22 -4.30
N LEU A 241 15.67 7.46 -3.90
CA LEU A 241 14.71 8.54 -3.69
C LEU A 241 14.03 8.99 -4.99
N TYR A 242 14.71 8.83 -6.13
CA TYR A 242 14.11 9.06 -7.42
C TYR A 242 13.03 8.02 -7.72
N LEU A 243 13.30 6.73 -7.47
CA LEU A 243 12.41 5.62 -7.81
C LEU A 243 11.27 5.39 -6.79
N PHE A 244 11.54 5.57 -5.50
CA PHE A 244 10.63 5.22 -4.40
C PHE A 244 10.17 6.44 -3.60
N TYR A 245 8.94 6.36 -3.08
CA TYR A 245 8.38 7.41 -2.24
C TYR A 245 9.04 7.45 -0.85
N SER A 246 9.30 8.65 -0.33
CA SER A 246 9.74 8.87 1.05
C SER A 246 9.14 10.16 1.61
N SER A 247 8.69 10.15 2.86
CA SER A 247 7.98 11.26 3.54
C SER A 247 8.84 12.50 3.79
N ALA A 248 10.18 12.36 3.83
CA ALA A 248 11.14 13.46 4.00
C ALA A 248 12.01 13.69 2.75
N ARG A 249 11.45 13.50 1.55
CA ARG A 249 12.19 13.55 0.28
C ARG A 249 13.04 14.81 0.12
N LYS A 250 12.46 16.00 0.36
CA LYS A 250 13.19 17.27 0.18
C LYS A 250 14.44 17.35 1.06
N VAL A 251 14.27 17.10 2.37
CA VAL A 251 15.37 17.14 3.34
C VAL A 251 16.45 16.10 3.01
N LYS A 252 16.04 14.86 2.68
CA LYS A 252 16.97 13.80 2.30
C LYS A 252 17.74 14.16 1.02
N THR A 253 17.09 14.73 0.01
CA THR A 253 17.75 15.15 -1.23
C THR A 253 18.77 16.27 -0.97
N PHE A 254 18.43 17.27 -0.16
CA PHE A 254 19.38 18.34 0.21
C PHE A 254 20.58 17.81 0.99
N LEU A 255 20.36 16.92 1.95
CA LEU A 255 21.44 16.28 2.71
C LEU A 255 22.38 15.51 1.77
N LEU A 256 21.84 14.70 0.87
CA LEU A 256 22.63 13.92 -0.09
C LEU A 256 23.43 14.81 -1.03
N LEU A 257 22.83 15.89 -1.55
CA LEU A 257 23.52 16.86 -2.40
C LEU A 257 24.67 17.53 -1.65
N PHE A 258 24.43 17.96 -0.41
CA PHE A 258 25.47 18.56 0.45
C PHE A 258 26.63 17.60 0.70
N CYS A 259 26.35 16.33 1.00
CA CYS A 259 27.37 15.30 1.17
C CYS A 259 28.20 15.10 -0.09
N VAL A 260 27.56 15.01 -1.27
CA VAL A 260 28.27 14.86 -2.54
C VAL A 260 29.16 16.08 -2.82
N CYS A 261 28.65 17.31 -2.64
CA CYS A 261 29.44 18.52 -2.84
C CYS A 261 30.63 18.58 -1.89
N SER A 262 30.41 18.40 -0.59
CA SER A 262 31.47 18.50 0.43
C SER A 262 32.57 17.47 0.21
N CYS A 263 32.21 16.22 -0.10
CA CYS A 263 33.20 15.16 -0.36
C CYS A 263 33.96 15.39 -1.67
N ASN A 264 33.29 15.88 -2.73
CA ASN A 264 33.98 16.17 -4.00
C ASN A 264 34.92 17.37 -3.87
N ILE A 265 34.58 18.37 -3.07
CA ILE A 265 35.46 19.51 -2.74
C ILE A 265 36.64 19.03 -1.89
N TYR A 266 36.41 18.15 -0.90
CA TYR A 266 37.48 17.56 -0.08
C TYR A 266 38.49 16.78 -0.92
N LEU A 267 38.03 16.11 -1.99
CA LEU A 267 38.88 15.39 -2.94
C LEU A 267 39.58 16.28 -3.97
N TYR A 268 39.58 17.61 -3.78
CA TYR A 268 40.34 18.54 -4.61
C TYR A 268 41.84 18.24 -4.51
N GLY A 269 42.48 17.99 -5.67
CA GLY A 269 43.85 17.47 -5.76
C GLY A 269 43.90 16.05 -6.29
N LEU A 270 43.07 15.14 -5.75
CA LEU A 270 42.88 13.77 -6.29
C LEU A 270 41.93 13.75 -7.50
N ARG A 271 41.04 14.75 -7.60
CA ARG A 271 40.17 15.00 -8.75
C ARG A 271 40.52 16.34 -9.39
N ASN A 272 40.43 16.41 -10.71
CA ASN A 272 40.54 17.67 -11.42
C ASN A 272 39.23 18.48 -11.34
N LEU A 273 39.32 19.78 -11.64
CA LEU A 273 38.18 20.69 -11.54
C LEU A 273 37.00 20.28 -12.43
N TRP A 274 37.28 19.69 -13.60
CA TRP A 274 36.26 19.19 -14.52
C TRP A 274 35.52 17.97 -13.98
N GLN A 275 36.22 17.03 -13.34
CA GLN A 275 35.64 15.86 -12.69
C GLN A 275 34.77 16.28 -11.51
N ILE A 276 35.24 17.22 -10.69
CA ILE A 276 34.47 17.76 -9.55
C ILE A 276 33.19 18.43 -10.06
N SER A 277 33.31 19.32 -11.04
CA SER A 277 32.16 19.98 -11.67
C SER A 277 31.18 18.98 -12.29
N PHE A 278 31.67 17.92 -12.93
CA PHE A 278 30.85 16.87 -13.50
C PHE A 278 30.04 16.13 -12.42
N HIS A 279 30.69 15.66 -11.34
CA HIS A 279 30.01 14.94 -10.26
C HIS A 279 28.99 15.82 -9.52
N ILE A 280 29.32 17.09 -9.27
CA ILE A 280 28.40 18.06 -8.67
C ILE A 280 27.23 18.35 -9.62
N GLY A 281 27.49 18.49 -10.92
CA GLY A 281 26.47 18.73 -11.94
C GLY A 281 25.46 17.57 -12.04
N VAL A 282 25.95 16.33 -12.07
CA VAL A 282 25.09 15.13 -12.10
C VAL A 282 24.27 15.01 -10.81
N ALA A 283 24.87 15.25 -9.64
CA ALA A 283 24.15 15.21 -8.37
C ALA A 283 23.09 16.32 -8.25
N SER A 284 23.37 17.50 -8.82
CA SER A 284 22.42 18.63 -8.88
C SER A 284 21.27 18.33 -9.82
N LEU A 285 21.54 17.77 -11.01
CA LEU A 285 20.52 17.32 -11.95
C LEU A 285 19.64 16.22 -11.34
N SER A 286 20.24 15.22 -10.68
CA SER A 286 19.49 14.16 -9.99
C SER A 286 18.62 14.73 -8.87
N SER A 287 19.17 15.64 -8.07
CA SER A 287 18.41 16.32 -7.01
C SER A 287 17.23 17.13 -7.55
N TYR A 288 17.44 17.86 -8.66
CA TYR A 288 16.37 18.57 -9.36
C TYR A 288 15.28 17.61 -9.85
N GLN A 289 15.65 16.49 -10.49
CA GLN A 289 14.69 15.48 -10.96
C GLN A 289 13.90 14.83 -9.81
N ILE A 290 14.54 14.58 -8.66
CA ILE A 290 13.86 14.03 -7.46
C ILE A 290 12.83 15.03 -6.90
N LEU A 291 13.16 16.32 -6.90
CA LEU A 291 12.29 17.39 -6.39
C LEU A 291 11.17 17.76 -7.37
N ALA A 292 11.46 17.76 -8.67
CA ALA A 292 10.52 18.10 -9.74
C ALA A 292 9.53 16.97 -10.04
N ARG A 293 9.86 15.72 -9.69
CA ARG A 293 8.96 14.58 -9.89
C ARG A 293 7.79 14.65 -8.92
N GLN A 294 6.65 15.13 -9.44
CA GLN A 294 5.41 15.24 -8.69
C GLN A 294 4.87 13.86 -8.30
N LEU A 295 4.23 13.82 -7.13
CA LEU A 295 3.38 12.70 -6.74
C LEU A 295 2.14 12.83 -7.61
N LEU A 296 1.85 11.82 -8.44
CA LEU A 296 0.57 11.79 -9.11
C LEU A 296 -0.48 11.52 -8.03
N GLU A 297 -1.06 12.58 -7.50
CA GLU A 297 -2.37 12.49 -6.86
C GLU A 297 -3.31 11.97 -7.93
N LYS A 298 -4.04 10.90 -7.63
CA LYS A 298 -5.04 10.38 -8.57
C LYS A 298 -6.05 11.50 -8.76
N GLN A 299 -5.98 12.22 -9.88
CA GLN A 299 -7.00 13.16 -10.26
C GLN A 299 -8.34 12.39 -10.27
N PRO A 300 -9.43 12.94 -9.72
CA PRO A 300 -10.74 12.37 -9.96
C PRO A 300 -10.96 12.44 -11.47
N ASP A 301 -11.06 11.29 -12.14
CA ASP A 301 -11.46 11.23 -13.54
C ASP A 301 -12.86 11.87 -13.64
N CYS A 302 -12.90 13.15 -14.02
CA CYS A 302 -14.09 13.75 -14.62
C CYS A 302 -14.25 13.09 -15.98
N GLY A 303 -15.36 12.39 -16.17
CA GLY A 303 -15.58 11.48 -17.27
C GLY A 303 -15.49 12.11 -18.66
N VAL A 304 -15.11 11.26 -19.61
CA VAL A 304 -15.61 11.20 -20.98
C VAL A 304 -15.78 9.73 -21.33
#